data_AF-A0A317JNZ1-F1
#
_entry.id   AF-A0A317JNZ1-F1
#
_cell.length_a   1.000
_cell.length_b   1.000
_cell.length_c   1.000
_cell.angle_alpha   90.00
_cell.angle_beta   90.00
_cell.angle_gamma   90.00
#
_symmetry.space_group_name_H-M   'P 1'
#
loop_
_entity.id
_entity.type
_entity.pdbx_description
1 polymer ?
#
loop_
_entity_poly.entity_id
_entity_poly.type
_entity_poly.pdbx_seq_one_letter_code
_entity_poly.pdbx_strand_id
1 'polypeptide(L)'
;MICRCWQDAVVNWSNGRRHDSRLPGWSLRLRGLPGPVTQILWRWHQGEVHLELLDYVPDFTRLLRMQAQGTRPVSLLISASEILSFEDMGRDFLSFLIHDLLHASHLMAKPEDFSRQVKFARWMESAWARGELNVLFDHPATRGELIYLLSDMNSHLMHLFKTLRWMENRASARLRFVEVLQPEWSVLNSPLEDDQVRWRLLRRWDSAHVNDSGTCLKLRQWRRT
;
A
#
# COMPACT_ATOMS: atom_id res chain seq x y z
N MET A 1 -14.71 10.93 -17.21
CA MET A 1 -15.34 12.19 -16.74
C MET A 1 -15.51 12.14 -15.21
N ILE A 2 -14.38 12.03 -14.48
CA ILE A 2 -14.30 12.03 -12.99
C ILE A 2 -13.42 13.21 -12.49
N CYS A 3 -12.84 13.98 -13.42
CA CYS A 3 -11.85 15.01 -13.12
C CYS A 3 -12.41 16.30 -12.49
N ARG A 4 -13.69 16.64 -12.69
CA ARG A 4 -14.23 17.96 -12.28
C ARG A 4 -14.56 18.08 -10.80
N CYS A 5 -15.14 17.04 -10.18
CA CYS A 5 -15.54 17.12 -8.76
C CYS A 5 -14.34 17.26 -7.80
N TRP A 6 -13.18 16.71 -8.16
CA TRP A 6 -11.93 16.91 -7.43
C TRP A 6 -11.24 18.24 -7.77
N GLN A 7 -11.29 18.68 -9.03
CA GLN A 7 -10.80 20.02 -9.43
C GLN A 7 -11.53 21.12 -8.66
N ASP A 8 -12.85 21.03 -8.52
CA ASP A 8 -13.65 22.06 -7.86
C ASP A 8 -13.44 22.09 -6.33
N ALA A 9 -13.14 20.94 -5.70
CA ALA A 9 -12.81 20.87 -4.28
C ALA A 9 -11.41 21.45 -3.97
N VAL A 10 -10.44 21.28 -4.87
CA VAL A 10 -9.08 21.82 -4.74
C VAL A 10 -9.05 23.33 -5.07
N VAL A 11 -9.79 23.78 -6.08
CA VAL A 11 -9.81 25.18 -6.56
C VAL A 11 -10.63 26.10 -5.66
N ASN A 12 -11.75 25.64 -5.10
CA ASN A 12 -12.56 26.49 -4.20
C ASN A 12 -11.90 26.73 -2.83
N TRP A 13 -10.90 25.93 -2.44
CA TRP A 13 -10.18 26.14 -1.18
C TRP A 13 -9.06 27.18 -1.27
N SER A 14 -8.59 27.51 -2.48
CA SER A 14 -7.55 28.53 -2.72
C SER A 14 -8.04 29.98 -2.71
N ASN A 15 -9.36 30.24 -2.75
CA ASN A 15 -9.92 31.60 -2.88
C ASN A 15 -9.87 32.46 -1.60
N GLY A 16 -9.20 31.99 -0.54
CA GLY A 16 -9.15 32.69 0.76
C GLY A 16 -7.88 33.46 1.09
N ARG A 17 -6.80 33.42 0.29
CA ARG A 17 -5.55 34.13 0.64
C ARG A 17 -4.85 34.78 -0.55
N ARG A 18 -4.51 36.06 -0.35
CA ARG A 18 -3.79 36.93 -1.28
C ARG A 18 -2.49 36.29 -1.77
N HIS A 19 -2.28 36.42 -3.08
CA HIS A 19 -1.06 36.05 -3.79
C HIS A 19 0.15 36.86 -3.26
N ASP A 20 1.19 36.15 -2.84
CA ASP A 20 2.55 36.66 -2.72
C ASP A 20 3.47 35.79 -3.62
N SER A 21 4.22 36.45 -4.49
CA SER A 21 4.78 35.88 -5.71
C SER A 21 6.24 35.43 -5.58
N ARG A 22 6.67 34.89 -4.42
CA ARG A 22 8.10 34.60 -4.17
C ARG A 22 8.44 33.29 -3.43
N LEU A 23 7.77 32.17 -3.73
CA LEU A 23 8.27 30.81 -3.42
C LEU A 23 7.89 29.81 -4.52
N PRO A 24 8.83 29.09 -5.17
CA PRO A 24 8.51 27.98 -6.07
C PRO A 24 8.26 26.71 -5.24
N GLY A 25 7.14 26.67 -4.52
CA GLY A 25 6.95 25.70 -3.45
C GLY A 25 5.49 25.52 -3.07
N TRP A 26 4.69 24.99 -3.98
CA TRP A 26 3.36 24.48 -3.62
C TRP A 26 3.53 23.10 -3.01
N SER A 27 3.88 23.03 -1.71
CA SER A 27 3.59 21.81 -0.97
C SER A 27 2.08 21.79 -0.76
N LEU A 28 1.34 21.16 -1.68
CA LEU A 28 -0.03 20.77 -1.40
C LEU A 28 0.06 19.93 -0.12
N ARG A 29 -0.50 20.43 0.98
CA ARG A 29 -0.66 19.66 2.22
C ARG A 29 -2.16 19.56 2.44
N LEU A 30 -2.72 18.44 2.00
CA LEU A 30 -4.09 18.10 2.32
C LEU A 30 -4.11 17.86 3.84
N ARG A 31 -4.80 18.75 4.58
CA ARG A 31 -4.83 18.68 6.05
C ARG A 31 -5.35 17.30 6.47
N GLY A 32 -4.62 16.66 7.38
CA GLY A 32 -4.97 15.32 7.88
C GLY A 32 -4.39 14.17 7.07
N LEU A 33 -3.78 14.41 5.89
CA LEU A 33 -3.08 13.37 5.15
C LEU A 33 -1.57 13.42 5.40
N PRO A 34 -0.89 12.25 5.43
CA PRO A 34 0.56 12.20 5.45
C PRO A 34 1.19 12.92 4.25
N GLY A 35 2.36 13.52 4.44
CA GLY A 35 3.11 14.18 3.37
C GLY A 35 3.33 13.32 2.13
N PRO A 36 3.78 12.05 2.25
CA PRO A 36 3.97 11.17 1.10
C PRO A 36 2.67 10.89 0.33
N VAL A 37 1.54 10.77 1.03
CA VAL A 37 0.22 10.59 0.38
C VAL A 37 -0.13 11.82 -0.45
N THR A 38 0.05 13.02 0.10
CA THR A 38 -0.27 14.23 -0.68
C THR A 38 0.65 14.36 -1.90
N GLN A 39 1.93 14.01 -1.75
CA GLN A 39 2.89 14.05 -2.85
C GLN A 39 2.51 13.06 -3.95
N ILE A 40 2.16 11.81 -3.63
CA ILE A 40 1.82 10.82 -4.67
C ILE A 40 0.51 11.17 -5.37
N LEU A 41 -0.48 11.70 -4.66
CA LEU A 41 -1.73 12.21 -5.25
C LEU A 41 -1.46 13.35 -6.23
N TRP A 42 -0.56 14.28 -5.87
CA TRP A 42 -0.16 15.37 -6.75
C TRP A 42 0.55 14.85 -8.02
N ARG A 43 1.55 13.98 -7.85
CA ARG A 43 2.27 13.37 -8.98
C ARG A 43 1.34 12.57 -9.89
N TRP A 44 0.37 11.86 -9.32
CA TRP A 44 -0.64 11.13 -10.08
C TRP A 44 -1.55 12.08 -10.86
N HIS A 45 -1.99 13.19 -10.24
CA HIS A 45 -2.77 14.23 -10.91
C HIS A 45 -2.01 14.87 -12.08
N GLN A 46 -0.69 15.08 -11.95
CA GLN A 46 0.18 15.59 -13.01
C GLN A 46 0.52 14.54 -14.09
N GLY A 47 0.11 13.28 -13.92
CA GLY A 47 0.46 12.18 -14.82
C GLY A 47 1.91 11.72 -14.73
N GLU A 48 2.67 12.16 -13.73
CA GLU A 48 4.06 11.75 -13.50
C GLU A 48 4.17 10.31 -13.00
N VAL A 49 3.12 9.80 -12.37
CA VAL A 49 2.99 8.41 -11.98
C VAL A 49 1.66 7.84 -12.47
N HIS A 50 1.66 6.55 -12.76
CA HIS A 50 0.47 5.84 -13.20
C HIS A 50 -0.06 4.95 -12.08
N LEU A 51 -1.18 5.37 -11.48
CA LEU A 51 -1.99 4.55 -10.59
C LEU A 51 -3.33 4.25 -11.29
N GLU A 52 -3.78 3.00 -11.19
CA GLU A 52 -5.06 2.56 -11.74
C GLU A 52 -6.13 2.72 -10.66
N LEU A 53 -7.08 3.63 -10.87
CA LEU A 53 -8.20 3.81 -9.97
C LEU A 53 -9.23 2.71 -10.19
N LEU A 54 -9.55 1.96 -9.14
CA LEU A 54 -10.61 0.96 -9.14
C LEU A 54 -11.77 1.45 -8.27
N ASP A 55 -13.00 1.12 -8.64
CA ASP A 55 -14.21 1.36 -7.84
C ASP A 55 -14.62 0.17 -6.97
N TYR A 56 -13.79 -0.87 -6.93
CA TYR A 56 -13.91 -2.07 -6.09
C TYR A 56 -12.55 -2.47 -5.54
N VAL A 57 -12.53 -3.27 -4.48
CA VAL A 57 -11.30 -3.91 -3.98
C VAL A 57 -11.10 -5.26 -4.68
N PRO A 58 -10.01 -5.46 -5.44
CA PRO A 58 -9.76 -6.73 -6.13
C PRO A 58 -9.47 -7.85 -5.12
N ASP A 59 -9.85 -9.08 -5.47
CA ASP A 59 -9.36 -10.25 -4.74
C ASP A 59 -7.84 -10.41 -4.91
N PHE A 60 -7.22 -11.16 -4.00
CA PHE A 60 -5.76 -11.32 -3.97
C PHE A 60 -5.17 -11.91 -5.27
N THR A 61 -5.92 -12.77 -5.98
CA THR A 61 -5.42 -13.38 -7.22
C THR A 61 -5.43 -12.37 -8.35
N ARG A 62 -6.52 -11.61 -8.48
CA ARG A 62 -6.62 -10.52 -9.46
C ARG A 62 -5.58 -9.45 -9.18
N LEU A 63 -5.42 -9.06 -7.91
CA LEU A 63 -4.46 -8.06 -7.51
C LEU A 63 -3.02 -8.49 -7.82
N LEU A 64 -2.65 -9.73 -7.48
CA LEU A 64 -1.35 -10.28 -7.79
C LEU A 64 -1.03 -10.21 -9.30
N ARG A 65 -2.00 -10.59 -10.15
CA ARG A 65 -1.86 -10.51 -11.61
C ARG A 65 -1.66 -9.08 -12.09
N MET A 66 -2.46 -8.13 -11.60
CA MET A 66 -2.29 -6.71 -11.92
C MET A 66 -0.88 -6.26 -11.53
N GLN A 67 -0.42 -6.65 -10.35
CA GLN A 67 0.91 -6.24 -9.88
C GLN A 67 2.06 -6.84 -10.70
N ALA A 68 1.92 -8.09 -11.14
CA ALA A 68 2.86 -8.79 -12.01
C ALA A 68 2.96 -8.15 -13.40
N GLN A 69 1.89 -7.49 -13.86
CA GLN A 69 1.85 -6.73 -15.11
C GLN A 69 2.42 -5.32 -14.95
N GLY A 70 2.76 -4.90 -13.73
CA GLY A 70 3.24 -3.54 -13.44
C GLY A 70 2.12 -2.55 -13.11
N THR A 71 0.86 -3.00 -13.10
CA THR A 71 -0.27 -2.17 -12.69
C THR A 71 -0.24 -1.89 -11.20
N ARG A 72 -0.58 -0.66 -10.83
CA ARG A 72 -0.60 -0.19 -9.44
C ARG A 72 -2.00 0.29 -9.08
N PRO A 73 -2.88 -0.63 -8.64
CA PRO A 73 -4.23 -0.25 -8.31
C PRO A 73 -4.28 0.57 -7.03
N VAL A 74 -5.27 1.45 -6.97
CA VAL A 74 -5.75 2.14 -5.78
C VAL A 74 -7.27 2.03 -5.81
N SER A 75 -7.85 1.48 -4.74
CA SER A 75 -9.29 1.24 -4.69
C SER A 75 -10.00 2.40 -4.01
N LEU A 76 -11.02 2.96 -4.68
CA LEU A 76 -11.89 4.01 -4.17
C LEU A 76 -13.34 3.55 -4.22
N LEU A 77 -13.84 3.01 -3.10
CA LEU A 77 -15.24 2.68 -2.96
C LEU A 77 -16.10 3.94 -3.07
N ILE A 78 -17.19 3.86 -3.84
CA ILE A 78 -18.07 4.99 -4.12
C ILE A 78 -19.40 4.91 -3.37
N SER A 79 -19.83 3.71 -2.97
CA SER A 79 -21.06 3.54 -2.20
C SER A 79 -20.83 3.81 -0.72
N ALA A 80 -21.68 4.64 -0.12
CA ALA A 80 -21.67 4.86 1.32
C ALA A 80 -21.88 3.55 2.11
N SER A 81 -22.69 2.62 1.59
CA SER A 81 -22.91 1.34 2.27
C SER A 81 -21.63 0.50 2.29
N GLU A 82 -20.91 0.44 1.17
CA GLU A 82 -19.65 -0.31 1.04
C GLU A 82 -18.56 0.28 1.92
N ILE A 83 -18.41 1.61 1.91
CA ILE A 83 -17.45 2.34 2.75
C ILE A 83 -17.70 2.06 4.24
N LEU A 84 -18.97 2.13 4.68
CA LEU A 84 -19.33 1.96 6.09
C LEU A 84 -19.25 0.51 6.56
N SER A 85 -19.41 -0.46 5.65
CA SER A 85 -19.28 -1.89 5.96
C SER A 85 -17.87 -2.43 5.75
N PHE A 86 -16.95 -1.62 5.21
CA PHE A 86 -15.60 -2.06 4.89
C PHE A 86 -14.78 -2.27 6.17
N GLU A 87 -14.24 -3.47 6.32
CA GLU A 87 -13.27 -3.82 7.34
C GLU A 87 -12.21 -4.73 6.72
N ASP A 88 -10.97 -4.23 6.65
CA ASP A 88 -9.83 -5.02 6.18
C ASP A 88 -8.74 -5.02 7.25
N MET A 89 -8.55 -6.18 7.90
CA MET A 89 -7.54 -6.37 8.95
C MET A 89 -7.63 -5.32 10.08
N GLY A 90 -8.85 -4.93 10.45
CA GLY A 90 -9.11 -3.93 11.50
C GLY A 90 -8.99 -2.47 11.04
N ARG A 91 -8.86 -2.22 9.73
CA ARG A 91 -8.79 -0.87 9.13
C ARG A 91 -10.14 -0.49 8.53
N ASP A 92 -10.54 0.77 8.75
CA ASP A 92 -11.62 1.38 7.98
C ASP A 92 -11.16 1.70 6.56
N PHE A 93 -12.12 2.03 5.69
CA PHE A 93 -11.84 2.26 4.28
C PHE A 93 -10.86 3.43 4.03
N LEU A 94 -10.96 4.50 4.82
CA LEU A 94 -10.06 5.65 4.67
C LEU A 94 -8.63 5.25 5.06
N SER A 95 -8.49 4.49 6.13
CA SER A 95 -7.20 4.02 6.61
C SER A 95 -6.54 3.05 5.63
N PHE A 96 -7.34 2.19 5.02
CA PHE A 96 -6.93 1.31 3.92
C PHE A 96 -6.46 2.10 2.69
N LEU A 97 -7.21 3.10 2.23
CA LEU A 97 -6.81 3.93 1.09
C LEU A 97 -5.51 4.71 1.37
N ILE A 98 -5.36 5.26 2.57
CA ILE A 98 -4.15 5.97 2.99
C ILE A 98 -2.95 5.02 2.99
N HIS A 99 -3.12 3.80 3.50
CA HIS A 99 -2.09 2.76 3.50
C HIS A 99 -1.61 2.43 2.08
N ASP A 100 -2.52 2.19 1.15
CA ASP A 100 -2.20 1.90 -0.25
C ASP A 100 -1.43 3.05 -0.93
N LEU A 101 -1.85 4.29 -0.65
CA LEU A 101 -1.19 5.49 -1.20
C LEU A 101 0.20 5.70 -0.59
N LEU A 102 0.40 5.37 0.69
CA LEU A 102 1.73 5.38 1.32
C LEU A 102 2.66 4.36 0.65
N HIS A 103 2.16 3.16 0.40
CA HIS A 103 2.91 2.12 -0.32
C HIS A 103 3.25 2.54 -1.74
N ALA A 104 2.26 3.03 -2.51
CA ALA A 104 2.49 3.59 -3.84
C ALA A 104 3.54 4.71 -3.83
N SER A 105 3.44 5.64 -2.88
CA SER A 105 4.39 6.74 -2.74
C SER A 105 5.82 6.25 -2.53
N HIS A 106 6.00 5.23 -1.69
CA HIS A 106 7.33 4.68 -1.40
C HIS A 106 7.88 3.88 -2.57
N LEU A 107 7.06 3.02 -3.17
CA LEU A 107 7.45 2.19 -4.30
C LEU A 107 7.84 3.04 -5.51
N MET A 108 7.11 4.13 -5.78
CA MET A 108 7.34 5.03 -6.91
C MET A 108 8.38 6.12 -6.64
N ALA A 109 9.01 6.12 -5.47
CA ALA A 109 10.13 7.01 -5.18
C ALA A 109 11.43 6.53 -5.84
N LYS A 110 11.56 5.22 -6.10
CA LYS A 110 12.75 4.59 -6.71
C LYS A 110 12.33 3.64 -7.84
N PRO A 111 12.61 3.97 -9.12
CA PRO A 111 12.25 3.10 -10.25
C PRO A 111 12.76 1.66 -10.13
N GLU A 112 13.90 1.47 -9.46
CA GLU A 112 14.50 0.16 -9.21
C GLU A 112 13.61 -0.69 -8.30
N ASP A 113 13.03 -0.09 -7.25
CA ASP A 113 12.14 -0.79 -6.32
C ASP A 113 10.85 -1.22 -7.02
N PHE A 114 10.30 -0.37 -7.88
CA PHE A 114 9.16 -0.72 -8.71
C PHE A 114 9.47 -1.94 -9.60
N SER A 115 10.59 -1.92 -10.34
CA SER A 115 10.99 -3.02 -11.23
C SER A 115 11.18 -4.33 -10.46
N ARG A 116 11.82 -4.28 -9.30
CA ARG A 116 12.02 -5.44 -8.43
C ARG A 116 10.70 -5.99 -7.87
N GLN A 117 9.78 -5.11 -7.46
CA GLN A 117 8.44 -5.53 -7.01
C GLN A 117 7.68 -6.24 -8.13
N VAL A 118 7.73 -5.74 -9.38
CA VAL A 118 7.11 -6.41 -10.54
C VAL A 118 7.66 -7.82 -10.73
N LYS A 119 8.98 -7.99 -10.67
CA LYS A 119 9.62 -9.31 -10.80
C LYS A 119 9.18 -10.24 -9.68
N PHE A 120 9.11 -9.75 -8.45
CA PHE A 120 8.61 -10.51 -7.30
C PHE A 120 7.15 -10.93 -7.50
N ALA A 121 6.28 -10.01 -7.93
CA ALA A 121 4.88 -10.32 -8.20
C ALA A 121 4.72 -11.37 -9.31
N ARG A 122 5.51 -11.29 -10.40
CA ARG A 122 5.54 -12.31 -11.46
C ARG A 122 5.97 -13.68 -10.94
N TRP A 123 6.98 -13.72 -10.08
CA TRP A 123 7.42 -14.95 -9.45
C TRP A 123 6.31 -15.53 -8.56
N MET A 124 5.69 -14.71 -7.70
CA MET A 124 4.58 -15.12 -6.84
C MET A 124 3.38 -15.62 -7.66
N GLU A 125 3.00 -14.94 -8.74
CA GLU A 125 1.94 -15.37 -9.65
C GLU A 125 2.26 -16.73 -10.26
N SER A 126 3.49 -16.92 -10.73
CA SER A 126 3.92 -18.18 -11.32
C SER A 126 4.01 -19.32 -10.29
N ALA A 127 4.47 -19.03 -9.08
CA ALA A 127 4.54 -19.99 -7.97
C ALA A 127 3.14 -20.40 -7.49
N TRP A 128 2.22 -19.43 -7.41
CA TRP A 128 0.80 -19.69 -7.14
C TRP A 128 0.19 -20.59 -8.20
N ALA A 129 0.39 -20.30 -9.49
CA ALA A 129 -0.14 -21.10 -10.59
C ALA A 129 0.41 -22.53 -10.63
N ARG A 130 1.65 -22.74 -10.16
CA ARG A 130 2.26 -24.08 -10.03
C ARG A 130 1.87 -24.82 -8.74
N GLY A 131 1.08 -24.21 -7.85
CA GLY A 131 0.72 -24.78 -6.56
C GLY A 131 1.87 -24.83 -5.54
N GLU A 132 2.99 -24.13 -5.80
CA GLU A 132 4.15 -24.13 -4.90
C GLU A 132 3.84 -23.42 -3.57
N LEU A 133 2.86 -22.52 -3.58
CA LEU A 133 2.41 -21.79 -2.40
C LEU A 133 1.31 -22.53 -1.61
N ASN A 134 0.82 -23.69 -2.10
CA ASN A 134 -0.24 -24.45 -1.43
C ASN A 134 0.19 -24.90 -0.03
N VAL A 135 1.48 -25.24 0.16
CA VAL A 135 2.01 -25.58 1.49
C VAL A 135 1.83 -24.46 2.52
N LEU A 136 1.87 -23.20 2.10
CA LEU A 136 1.62 -22.05 2.97
C LEU A 136 0.12 -21.72 3.06
N PHE A 137 -0.61 -21.90 1.96
CA PHE A 137 -2.04 -21.59 1.88
C PHE A 137 -2.90 -22.59 2.66
N ASP A 138 -2.56 -23.87 2.62
CA ASP A 138 -3.30 -24.93 3.30
C ASP A 138 -2.92 -25.01 4.78
N HIS A 139 -1.79 -24.42 5.17
CA HIS A 139 -1.33 -24.42 6.55
C HIS A 139 -2.06 -23.32 7.36
N PRO A 140 -2.81 -23.67 8.43
CA PRO A 140 -3.68 -22.73 9.16
C PRO A 140 -2.94 -21.51 9.73
N ALA A 141 -1.68 -21.68 10.13
CA ALA A 141 -0.88 -20.63 10.78
C ALA A 141 -0.19 -19.64 9.82
N THR A 142 -0.40 -19.80 8.50
CA THR A 142 0.22 -18.97 7.46
C THR A 142 -0.76 -18.56 6.36
N ARG A 143 -1.96 -19.17 6.29
CA ARG A 143 -2.96 -18.88 5.26
C ARG A 143 -3.37 -17.41 5.23
N GLY A 144 -3.71 -16.85 6.39
CA GLY A 144 -4.14 -15.46 6.50
C GLY A 144 -3.03 -14.49 6.11
N GLU A 145 -1.80 -14.78 6.53
CA GLU A 145 -0.63 -13.98 6.23
C GLU A 145 -0.22 -14.06 4.75
N LEU A 146 -0.43 -15.21 4.10
CA LEU A 146 -0.22 -15.34 2.66
C LEU A 146 -1.25 -14.53 1.88
N ILE A 147 -2.53 -14.61 2.25
CA ILE A 147 -3.57 -13.77 1.66
C ILE A 147 -3.24 -12.30 1.87
N TYR A 148 -2.85 -11.90 3.09
CA TYR A 148 -2.43 -10.54 3.39
C TYR A 148 -1.26 -10.10 2.51
N LEU A 149 -0.20 -10.92 2.38
CA LEU A 149 0.96 -10.62 1.55
C LEU A 149 0.57 -10.44 0.08
N LEU A 150 -0.31 -11.30 -0.44
CA LEU A 150 -0.80 -11.24 -1.82
C LEU A 150 -1.76 -10.06 -2.05
N SER A 151 -2.42 -9.61 -0.99
CA SER A 151 -3.35 -8.48 -1.01
C SER A 151 -2.69 -7.12 -0.70
N ASP A 152 -1.43 -7.09 -0.27
CA ASP A 152 -0.76 -5.85 0.12
C ASP A 152 -0.40 -5.01 -1.13
N MET A 153 -1.22 -4.00 -1.41
CA MET A 153 -1.11 -3.19 -2.62
C MET A 153 0.15 -2.31 -2.58
N ASN A 154 0.90 -2.34 -3.69
CA ASN A 154 2.03 -1.42 -3.93
C ASN A 154 3.16 -1.52 -2.88
N SER A 155 3.20 -2.60 -2.09
CA SER A 155 4.15 -2.74 -1.00
C SER A 155 5.58 -2.94 -1.49
N HIS A 156 6.53 -2.58 -0.64
CA HIS A 156 7.95 -2.68 -0.95
C HIS A 156 8.47 -4.11 -0.80
N LEU A 157 9.40 -4.48 -1.67
CA LEU A 157 9.90 -5.84 -1.80
C LEU A 157 10.47 -6.44 -0.51
N MET A 158 11.17 -5.64 0.30
CA MET A 158 11.77 -6.09 1.55
C MET A 158 10.71 -6.56 2.57
N HIS A 159 9.56 -5.88 2.66
CA HIS A 159 8.47 -6.33 3.53
C HIS A 159 7.86 -7.63 3.02
N LEU A 160 7.53 -7.69 1.73
CA LEU A 160 6.97 -8.90 1.12
C LEU A 160 7.88 -10.12 1.36
N PHE A 161 9.19 -9.96 1.17
CA PHE A 161 10.14 -11.03 1.46
C PHE A 161 10.22 -11.44 2.92
N LYS A 162 10.32 -10.47 3.83
CA LYS A 162 10.39 -10.76 5.28
C LYS A 162 9.16 -11.54 5.73
N THR A 163 7.99 -11.13 5.27
CA THR A 163 6.71 -11.80 5.55
C THR A 163 6.72 -13.22 4.97
N LEU A 164 7.13 -13.39 3.71
CA LEU A 164 7.23 -14.72 3.10
C LEU A 164 8.18 -15.65 3.86
N ARG A 165 9.38 -15.16 4.21
CA ARG A 165 10.39 -15.95 4.93
C ARG A 165 9.93 -16.34 6.33
N TRP A 166 9.23 -15.44 7.01
CA TRP A 166 8.63 -15.73 8.30
C TRP A 166 7.58 -16.85 8.19
N MET A 167 6.76 -16.85 7.12
CA MET A 167 5.81 -17.94 6.86
C MET A 167 6.50 -19.27 6.56
N GLU A 168 7.54 -19.29 5.72
CA GLU A 168 8.31 -20.51 5.44
C GLU A 168 8.80 -21.20 6.71
N ASN A 169 9.40 -20.43 7.62
CA ASN A 169 9.91 -20.95 8.89
C ASN A 169 8.80 -21.55 9.76
N ARG A 170 7.60 -20.94 9.76
CA ARG A 170 6.46 -21.40 10.57
C ARG A 170 5.77 -22.62 10.01
N ALA A 171 5.65 -22.69 8.69
CA ALA A 171 5.08 -23.84 8.00
C ALA A 171 6.06 -25.02 7.91
N SER A 172 7.32 -24.85 8.38
CA SER A 172 8.42 -25.78 8.11
C SER A 172 8.54 -26.14 6.62
N ALA A 173 8.22 -25.17 5.77
CA ALA A 173 8.24 -25.28 4.32
C ALA A 173 9.55 -24.75 3.77
N ARG A 174 9.99 -25.27 2.63
CA ARG A 174 11.14 -24.74 1.89
C ARG A 174 10.69 -24.41 0.48
N LEU A 175 10.30 -23.15 0.25
CA LEU A 175 9.99 -22.72 -1.10
C LEU A 175 11.30 -22.64 -1.89
N ARG A 176 11.23 -22.94 -3.18
CA ARG A 176 12.35 -22.80 -4.13
C ARG A 176 12.59 -21.33 -4.52
N PHE A 177 12.45 -20.41 -3.56
CA PHE A 177 12.48 -18.96 -3.81
C PHE A 177 13.91 -18.42 -3.90
N VAL A 178 14.83 -18.99 -3.12
CA VAL A 178 16.20 -18.47 -2.99
C VAL A 178 16.91 -18.45 -4.36
N GLU A 179 16.68 -19.45 -5.20
CA GLU A 179 17.37 -19.62 -6.49
C GLU A 179 16.94 -18.61 -7.56
N VAL A 180 15.69 -18.10 -7.52
CA VAL A 180 15.15 -17.22 -8.56
C VAL A 180 15.55 -15.76 -8.36
N LEU A 181 15.80 -15.34 -7.11
CA LEU A 181 16.09 -13.94 -6.76
C LEU A 181 17.52 -13.75 -6.20
N GLN A 182 18.36 -14.79 -6.23
CA GLN A 182 19.79 -14.72 -5.83
C GLN A 182 20.59 -13.56 -6.45
N PRO A 183 20.44 -13.20 -7.74
CA PRO A 183 21.21 -12.09 -8.32
C PRO A 183 20.88 -10.72 -7.70
N GLU A 184 19.70 -10.59 -7.09
CA GLU A 184 19.17 -9.35 -6.52
C GLU A 184 19.34 -9.32 -4.99
N TRP A 185 19.63 -10.47 -4.38
CA TRP A 185 19.84 -10.66 -2.94
C TRP A 185 21.10 -9.98 -2.40
N SER A 186 22.18 -9.95 -3.17
CA SER A 186 23.44 -9.30 -2.78
C SER A 186 23.27 -7.78 -2.58
N VAL A 187 22.32 -7.16 -3.29
CA VAL A 187 22.01 -5.72 -3.20
C VAL A 187 21.08 -5.40 -2.03
N LEU A 188 20.26 -6.37 -1.59
CA LEU A 188 19.31 -6.21 -0.47
C LEU A 188 19.97 -6.38 0.92
N ASN A 189 21.23 -6.82 0.97
CA ASN A 189 22.04 -6.95 2.21
C ASN A 189 22.97 -5.75 2.49
N SER A 190 22.78 -4.62 1.81
CA SER A 190 23.41 -3.35 2.23
C SER A 190 22.84 -2.92 3.60
N PRO A 191 23.65 -2.41 4.56
CA PRO A 191 23.16 -1.98 5.87
C PRO A 191 22.05 -0.92 5.75
N LEU A 192 20.84 -1.31 6.18
CA LEU A 192 19.63 -0.50 6.19
C LEU A 192 19.60 0.44 7.40
N GLU A 193 20.36 1.55 7.38
CA GLU A 193 20.20 2.56 8.44
C GLU A 193 18.94 3.43 8.24
N ASP A 194 18.49 3.65 7.00
CA ASP A 194 17.45 4.66 6.71
C ASP A 194 16.01 4.12 6.73
N ASP A 195 15.81 2.84 6.37
CA ASP A 195 14.46 2.25 6.32
C ASP A 195 13.87 1.99 7.71
N GLN A 196 14.69 1.67 8.72
CA GLN A 196 14.17 1.41 10.07
C GLN A 196 13.52 2.63 10.71
N VAL A 197 14.03 3.84 10.44
CA VAL A 197 13.46 5.10 10.93
C VAL A 197 12.12 5.39 10.24
N ARG A 198 12.05 5.14 8.94
CA ARG A 198 10.83 5.33 8.12
C ARG A 198 9.69 4.40 8.54
N TRP A 199 10.00 3.16 8.92
CA TRP A 199 9.02 2.17 9.40
C TRP A 199 8.58 2.37 10.86
N ARG A 200 9.31 3.13 11.69
CA ARG A 200 8.81 3.54 13.02
C ARG A 200 7.61 4.48 12.91
N LEU A 201 7.51 5.27 11.84
CA LEU A 201 6.39 6.19 11.62
C LEU A 201 5.13 5.47 11.14
N LEU A 202 5.27 4.46 10.28
CA LEU A 202 4.16 3.60 9.84
C LEU A 202 3.63 2.72 10.97
N ARG A 203 4.52 2.04 11.71
CA ARG A 203 4.12 1.30 12.92
C ARG A 203 3.49 2.20 13.99
N ARG A 204 3.96 3.45 14.17
CA ARG A 204 3.32 4.40 15.09
C ARG A 204 1.91 4.79 14.65
N TRP A 205 1.64 4.81 13.35
CA TRP A 205 0.30 5.08 12.83
C TRP A 205 -0.61 3.85 12.97
N ASP A 206 -0.11 2.65 12.65
CA ASP A 206 -0.81 1.38 12.87
C ASP A 206 -1.14 1.14 14.36
N SER A 207 -0.20 1.45 15.26
CA SER A 207 -0.39 1.34 16.72
C SER A 207 -1.21 2.46 17.33
N ALA A 208 -1.43 3.59 16.64
CA ALA A 208 -2.24 4.69 17.15
C ALA A 208 -3.75 4.41 17.04
N HIS A 209 -4.16 3.34 16.34
CA HIS A 209 -5.56 3.03 16.04
C HIS A 209 -6.02 1.66 16.55
N VAL A 210 -5.15 0.93 17.24
CA VAL A 210 -5.44 -0.37 17.88
C VAL A 210 -5.08 -0.26 19.36
N ASN A 211 -6.08 -0.43 20.24
CA ASN A 211 -5.82 -0.57 21.68
C ASN A 211 -5.39 -2.01 22.02
N ASP A 212 -4.88 -2.24 23.24
CA ASP A 212 -4.37 -3.54 23.72
C ASP A 212 -5.39 -4.70 23.68
N SER A 213 -6.65 -4.42 23.35
CA SER A 213 -7.74 -5.39 23.15
C SER A 213 -8.05 -5.70 21.67
N GLY A 214 -7.22 -5.26 20.72
CA GLY A 214 -7.40 -5.53 19.29
C GLY A 214 -8.65 -4.88 18.69
N THR A 215 -9.20 -3.85 19.33
CA THR A 215 -10.45 -3.20 18.91
C THR A 215 -10.13 -1.85 18.26
N CYS A 216 -10.49 -1.69 16.99
CA CYS A 216 -10.37 -0.42 16.26
C CYS A 216 -11.20 0.65 16.99
N LEU A 217 -10.59 1.79 17.32
CA LEU A 217 -11.30 2.93 17.90
C LEU A 217 -12.37 3.38 16.92
N LYS A 218 -13.63 2.95 17.14
CA LYS A 218 -14.80 3.54 16.48
C LYS A 218 -14.65 5.06 16.60
N LEU A 219 -14.66 5.76 15.47
CA LEU A 219 -14.81 7.21 15.36
C LEU A 219 -16.14 7.66 16.02
N ARG A 220 -16.21 7.57 17.34
CA ARG A 220 -17.23 8.18 18.17
C ARG A 220 -16.63 9.48 18.67
N GLN A 221 -16.88 10.54 17.90
CA GLN A 221 -17.13 11.92 18.33
C GLN A 221 -16.60 12.92 17.29
N TRP A 222 -17.31 13.03 16.18
CA TRP A 222 -17.54 14.32 15.53
C TRP A 222 -19.01 14.68 15.73
N ARG A 223 -19.37 15.02 16.97
CA ARG A 223 -20.60 15.77 17.27
C ARG A 223 -20.18 17.06 17.96
N ARG A 224 -20.38 18.16 17.23
CA ARG A 224 -20.65 19.55 17.66
C ARG A 224 -20.03 20.00 18.99
N THR A 225 -19.06 20.90 18.89
CA THR A 225 -19.07 22.25 19.48
C THR A 225 -18.07 23.11 18.74
#